data_AF-A0A847UK80-F1
#
_entry.id   AF-A0A847UK80-F1
#
_cell.length_a   1.000
_cell.length_b   1.000
_cell.length_c   1.000
_cell.angle_alpha   90.00
_cell.angle_beta   90.00
_cell.angle_gamma   90.00
#
_symmetry.space_group_name_H-M   'P 1'
#
loop_
_entity.id
_entity.type
_entity.pdbx_description
1 polymer ?
#
loop_
_entity_poly.entity_id
_entity_poly.type
_entity_poly.pdbx_seq_one_letter_code
_entity_poly.pdbx_strand_id
1 'polypeptide(L)'
;MSQKHAGKDLATDRDDPEGSTATEYDSKITMLRAERHDEITIDRVVTVVDPTQKIPDSLHVQQRNSTYFGPKLKLTDGLSDYMITAPGPDSELLLWTAETDADGFRNGWQKLAEVTTSFSDQQPQYDLCPYCGDPLRTLEHERKAAVGQCSDDD
;
A
#
# COMPACT_ATOMS: atom_id res chain seq x y z
N MET A 1 -0.18 -54.78 31.28
CA MET A 1 -0.12 -54.50 29.83
C MET A 1 0.69 -53.24 29.65
N SER A 2 1.89 -53.40 29.06
CA SER A 2 2.89 -52.36 28.87
C SER A 2 2.51 -51.33 27.81
N GLN A 3 2.90 -50.09 28.10
CA GLN A 3 3.42 -49.03 27.22
C GLN A 3 2.72 -48.78 25.88
N LYS A 4 2.22 -47.55 25.69
CA LYS A 4 2.34 -46.85 24.41
C LYS A 4 2.93 -45.46 24.63
N HIS A 5 3.91 -45.20 23.78
CA HIS A 5 4.97 -44.21 23.85
C HIS A 5 4.50 -42.76 23.71
N ALA A 6 5.22 -41.89 24.41
CA ALA A 6 5.47 -40.51 24.03
C ALA A 6 6.34 -40.45 22.76
N GLY A 7 6.00 -39.56 21.84
CA GLY A 7 6.84 -39.01 20.77
C GLY A 7 6.21 -37.66 20.42
N LYS A 8 6.67 -36.52 20.93
CA LYS A 8 7.91 -35.79 20.65
C LYS A 8 8.11 -35.48 19.15
N ASP A 9 8.05 -34.18 18.89
CA ASP A 9 8.78 -33.42 17.88
C ASP A 9 8.59 -33.80 16.41
N LEU A 10 7.78 -33.02 15.71
CA LEU A 10 8.00 -32.60 14.33
C LEU A 10 7.32 -31.24 14.12
N ALA A 11 7.81 -30.23 14.84
CA ALA A 11 7.83 -28.88 14.29
C ALA A 11 8.88 -28.91 13.20
N THR A 12 8.44 -29.16 11.96
CA THR A 12 9.31 -28.99 10.81
C THR A 12 9.41 -27.49 10.58
N ASP A 13 10.40 -26.89 11.22
CA ASP A 13 11.00 -25.63 10.81
C ASP A 13 11.43 -25.82 9.34
N ARG A 14 10.59 -25.35 8.41
CA ARG A 14 11.01 -25.20 7.02
C ARG A 14 11.67 -23.84 6.95
N ASP A 15 12.96 -23.83 7.25
CA ASP A 15 13.88 -22.92 6.59
C ASP A 15 13.73 -23.14 5.09
N ASP A 16 12.91 -22.32 4.43
CA ASP A 16 12.91 -22.19 2.97
C ASP A 16 14.01 -21.17 2.62
N PRO A 17 15.15 -21.57 2.02
CA PRO A 17 16.17 -20.64 1.58
C PRO A 17 15.96 -20.35 0.09
N GLU A 18 14.89 -19.64 -0.25
CA GLU A 18 14.71 -19.06 -1.59
C GLU A 18 14.11 -17.67 -1.43
N GLY A 19 14.81 -16.66 -1.96
CA GLY A 19 14.43 -15.25 -1.82
C GLY A 19 12.96 -15.05 -2.14
N SER A 20 12.19 -14.64 -1.12
CA SER A 20 10.74 -14.58 -1.23
C SER A 20 10.33 -13.54 -2.27
N THR A 21 9.90 -13.99 -3.44
CA THR A 21 9.04 -13.21 -4.34
C THR A 21 7.60 -13.13 -3.84
N ALA A 22 7.33 -13.65 -2.64
CA ALA A 22 6.05 -13.51 -1.98
C ALA A 22 5.83 -12.03 -1.66
N THR A 23 4.74 -11.47 -2.20
CA THR A 23 4.36 -10.10 -1.91
C THR A 23 4.34 -9.84 -0.42
N GLU A 24 5.01 -8.78 0.03
CA GLU A 24 4.93 -8.35 1.42
C GLU A 24 3.48 -7.95 1.74
N TYR A 25 2.84 -8.76 2.58
CA TYR A 25 1.44 -8.60 2.99
C TYR A 25 1.16 -7.19 3.54
N ASP A 26 2.16 -6.59 4.18
CA ASP A 26 2.12 -5.24 4.73
C ASP A 26 1.93 -4.16 3.65
N SER A 27 2.51 -4.34 2.46
CA SER A 27 2.31 -3.41 1.34
C SER A 27 0.86 -3.42 0.85
N LYS A 28 0.26 -4.60 0.77
CA LYS A 28 -1.15 -4.72 0.37
C LYS A 28 -2.10 -4.19 1.43
N ILE A 29 -1.72 -4.22 2.71
CA ILE A 29 -2.46 -3.55 3.79
C ILE A 29 -2.52 -2.04 3.55
N THR A 30 -1.43 -1.42 3.11
CA THR A 30 -1.40 0.02 2.77
C THR A 30 -2.50 0.37 1.76
N MET A 31 -2.68 -0.44 0.72
CA MET A 31 -3.76 -0.26 -0.27
C MET A 31 -5.19 -0.41 0.31
N LEU A 32 -5.35 -1.26 1.32
CA LEU A 32 -6.65 -1.50 1.96
C LEU A 32 -7.02 -0.37 2.93
N ARG A 33 -6.04 0.16 3.65
CA ARG A 33 -6.27 1.08 4.78
C ARG A 33 -6.02 2.55 4.47
N ALA A 34 -5.30 2.87 3.40
CA ALA A 34 -4.94 4.26 3.11
C ALA A 34 -6.18 5.12 2.84
N GLU A 35 -6.24 6.28 3.48
CA GLU A 35 -7.23 7.32 3.25
C GLU A 35 -6.56 8.61 2.81
N ARG A 36 -7.38 9.61 2.46
CA ARG A 36 -6.87 10.91 2.03
C ARG A 36 -5.99 11.54 3.11
N HIS A 37 -4.91 12.20 2.67
CA HIS A 37 -3.88 12.86 3.46
C HIS A 37 -2.87 11.95 4.14
N ASP A 38 -3.07 10.62 4.13
CA ASP A 38 -2.03 9.69 4.58
C ASP A 38 -0.78 9.86 3.74
N GLU A 39 0.37 9.75 4.41
CA GLU A 39 1.66 9.66 3.74
C GLU A 39 2.07 8.19 3.63
N ILE A 40 2.44 7.81 2.42
CA ILE A 40 2.90 6.48 2.04
C ILE A 40 4.37 6.60 1.64
N THR A 41 5.20 5.75 2.24
CA THR A 41 6.63 5.62 1.93
C THR A 41 6.83 4.46 0.96
N ILE A 42 7.73 4.64 0.00
CA ILE A 42 8.19 3.57 -0.89
C ILE A 42 9.39 2.88 -0.23
N ASP A 43 9.18 1.70 0.33
CA ASP A 43 10.22 1.02 1.12
C ASP A 43 11.28 0.35 0.21
N ARG A 44 10.81 -0.30 -0.86
CA ARG A 44 11.67 -1.00 -1.82
C ARG A 44 11.10 -0.89 -3.22
N VAL A 45 11.98 -0.60 -4.17
CA VAL A 45 11.70 -0.74 -5.60
C VAL A 45 12.10 -2.16 -6.04
N VAL A 46 11.11 -2.96 -6.42
CA VAL A 46 11.30 -4.36 -6.83
C VAL A 46 11.79 -4.42 -8.26
N THR A 47 11.09 -3.71 -9.16
CA THR A 47 11.43 -3.64 -10.58
C THR A 47 11.21 -2.22 -11.09
N VAL A 48 12.20 -1.65 -11.76
CA VAL A 48 12.07 -0.38 -12.48
C VAL A 48 11.65 -0.67 -13.91
N VAL A 49 10.56 -0.04 -14.38
CA VAL A 49 10.07 -0.19 -15.75
C VAL A 49 10.58 0.96 -16.63
N ASP A 50 10.52 2.18 -16.11
CA ASP A 50 11.10 3.36 -16.77
C ASP A 50 12.27 3.92 -15.92
N PRO A 51 13.53 3.67 -16.31
CA PRO A 51 14.69 4.12 -15.55
C PRO A 51 14.98 5.62 -15.71
N THR A 52 14.29 6.31 -16.63
CA THR A 52 14.52 7.74 -16.87
C THR A 52 13.76 8.63 -15.90
N GLN A 53 12.74 8.08 -15.25
CA GLN A 53 11.90 8.80 -14.31
C GLN A 53 12.29 8.49 -12.86
N LYS A 54 12.35 9.53 -12.04
CA LYS A 54 12.67 9.40 -10.62
C LYS A 54 11.46 8.82 -9.87
N ILE A 55 11.71 7.77 -9.09
CA ILE A 55 10.75 7.24 -8.13
C ILE A 55 10.85 8.07 -6.84
N PRO A 56 9.75 8.67 -6.36
CA PRO A 56 9.75 9.41 -5.11
C PRO A 56 9.82 8.46 -3.91
N ASP A 57 10.42 8.93 -2.81
CA ASP A 57 10.58 8.14 -1.59
C ASP A 57 9.30 8.17 -0.73
N SER A 58 8.53 9.26 -0.76
CA SER A 58 7.22 9.37 -0.10
C SER A 58 6.19 10.11 -0.95
N LEU A 59 4.92 9.82 -0.68
CA LEU A 59 3.77 10.29 -1.44
C LEU A 59 2.56 10.49 -0.53
N HIS A 60 1.79 11.55 -0.74
CA HIS A 60 0.52 11.78 -0.03
C HIS A 60 -0.67 11.29 -0.82
N VAL A 61 -1.60 10.60 -0.16
CA VAL A 61 -2.84 10.11 -0.77
C VAL A 61 -3.80 11.27 -1.00
N GLN A 62 -4.13 11.55 -2.27
CA GLN A 62 -5.19 12.49 -2.63
C GLN A 62 -6.57 11.83 -2.59
N GLN A 63 -6.65 10.58 -3.04
CA GLN A 63 -7.92 9.89 -3.21
C GLN A 63 -7.75 8.37 -3.23
N ARG A 64 -8.61 7.67 -2.48
CA ARG A 64 -8.84 6.22 -2.62
C ARG A 64 -10.10 5.96 -3.44
N ASN A 65 -9.97 5.15 -4.49
CA ASN A 65 -11.07 4.71 -5.33
C ASN A 65 -11.23 3.19 -5.21
N SER A 66 -12.37 2.73 -4.72
CA SER A 66 -12.73 1.32 -4.73
C SER A 66 -13.19 0.92 -6.15
N THR A 67 -12.51 -0.04 -6.77
CA THR A 67 -12.90 -0.58 -8.09
C THR A 67 -13.18 -2.08 -8.01
N TYR A 68 -13.79 -2.66 -9.05
CA TYR A 68 -14.04 -4.10 -9.12
C TYR A 68 -12.76 -4.94 -8.95
N PHE A 69 -11.62 -4.41 -9.39
CA PHE A 69 -10.31 -5.08 -9.32
C PHE A 69 -9.54 -4.79 -8.03
N GLY A 70 -10.16 -4.10 -7.06
CA GLY A 70 -9.53 -3.67 -5.82
C GLY A 70 -9.36 -2.14 -5.72
N PRO A 71 -8.78 -1.66 -4.60
CA PRO A 71 -8.55 -0.25 -4.38
C PRO A 71 -7.47 0.30 -5.34
N LYS A 72 -7.64 1.56 -5.71
CA LYS A 72 -6.64 2.37 -6.41
C LYS A 72 -6.38 3.63 -5.59
N LEU A 73 -5.12 3.96 -5.37
CA LEU A 73 -4.74 5.19 -4.68
C LEU A 73 -4.20 6.17 -5.69
N LYS A 74 -4.73 7.40 -5.69
CA LYS A 74 -4.11 8.54 -6.36
C LYS A 74 -3.27 9.27 -5.32
N LEU A 75 -2.04 9.59 -5.67
CA LEU A 75 -1.07 10.20 -4.77
C LEU A 75 -0.35 11.38 -5.43
N THR A 76 0.37 12.15 -4.62
CA THR A 76 1.23 13.23 -5.09
C THR A 76 2.40 13.47 -4.16
N ASP A 77 3.50 13.94 -4.73
CA ASP A 77 4.65 14.52 -4.01
C ASP A 77 4.55 16.05 -3.92
N GLY A 78 3.42 16.64 -4.32
CA GLY A 78 3.20 18.09 -4.42
C GLY A 78 3.58 18.70 -5.77
N LEU A 79 4.30 17.96 -6.63
CA LEU A 79 4.73 18.41 -7.96
C LEU A 79 4.09 17.60 -9.08
N SER A 80 4.00 16.29 -8.89
CA SER A 80 3.52 15.32 -9.87
C SER A 80 2.40 14.45 -9.29
N ASP A 81 1.61 13.90 -10.20
CA ASP A 81 0.53 12.97 -9.89
C ASP A 81 1.02 11.53 -10.07
N TYR A 82 0.74 10.70 -9.06
CA TYR A 82 1.07 9.28 -9.04
C TYR A 82 -0.19 8.44 -8.80
N MET A 83 -0.10 7.16 -9.14
CA MET A 83 -1.13 6.19 -8.81
C MET A 83 -0.49 4.88 -8.37
N ILE A 84 -1.08 4.23 -7.37
CA ILE A 84 -0.71 2.88 -6.96
C ILE A 84 -1.91 1.95 -7.17
N THR A 85 -1.64 0.77 -7.72
CA THR A 85 -2.62 -0.30 -7.92
C THR A 85 -2.07 -1.65 -7.48
N ALA A 86 -2.92 -2.51 -6.94
CA ALA A 86 -2.59 -3.90 -6.65
C ALA A 86 -3.01 -4.81 -7.83
N PRO A 87 -2.07 -5.38 -8.60
CA PRO A 87 -2.39 -6.16 -9.82
C PRO A 87 -2.83 -7.61 -9.56
N GLY A 88 -2.56 -8.16 -8.37
CA GLY A 88 -2.88 -9.57 -8.05
C GLY A 88 -2.09 -10.10 -6.84
N PRO A 89 -2.24 -11.39 -6.50
CA PRO A 89 -1.53 -12.01 -5.38
C PRO A 89 -0.03 -12.22 -5.65
N ASP A 90 0.36 -12.49 -6.90
CA ASP A 90 1.73 -12.90 -7.28
C ASP A 90 2.64 -11.72 -7.66
N SER A 91 2.21 -10.48 -7.41
CA SER A 91 3.00 -9.28 -7.69
C SER A 91 2.82 -8.25 -6.60
N GLU A 92 3.84 -7.42 -6.46
CA GLU A 92 3.86 -6.27 -5.56
C GLU A 92 3.04 -5.13 -6.16
N LEU A 93 3.04 -3.98 -5.50
CA LEU A 93 2.23 -2.84 -5.94
C LEU A 93 2.83 -2.21 -7.19
N LEU A 94 1.98 -1.82 -8.13
CA LEU A 94 2.42 -1.10 -9.31
C LEU A 94 2.30 0.40 -9.07
N LEU A 95 3.42 1.09 -9.19
CA LEU A 95 3.51 2.54 -9.20
C LEU A 95 3.39 3.06 -10.64
N TRP A 96 2.54 4.05 -10.82
CA TRP A 96 2.26 4.72 -12.07
C TRP A 96 2.50 6.22 -11.91
N THR A 97 2.95 6.84 -12.99
CA THR A 97 3.16 8.29 -13.10
C THR A 97 2.21 8.87 -14.15
N ALA A 98 1.75 10.09 -13.94
CA ALA A 98 0.89 10.77 -14.89
C ALA A 98 1.67 11.17 -16.15
N GLU A 99 1.12 10.89 -17.33
CA GLU A 99 1.61 11.45 -18.58
C GLU A 99 0.92 12.79 -18.82
N THR A 100 1.68 13.89 -18.78
CA THR A 100 1.18 15.24 -19.02
C THR A 100 1.68 15.79 -20.35
N ASP A 101 0.83 16.52 -21.09
CA ASP A 101 1.28 17.29 -22.25
C ASP A 101 1.96 18.61 -21.87
N ALA A 102 2.38 19.37 -22.90
CA ALA A 102 3.03 20.67 -22.76
C ALA A 102 2.15 21.73 -22.07
N ASP A 103 0.83 21.54 -22.07
CA ASP A 103 -0.14 22.43 -21.43
C ASP A 103 -0.46 21.98 -19.99
N GLY A 104 0.15 20.89 -19.53
CA GLY A 104 -0.01 20.35 -18.18
C GLY A 104 -1.27 19.50 -17.99
N PHE A 105 -1.96 19.12 -19.06
CA PHE A 105 -3.11 18.22 -18.98
C PHE A 105 -2.66 16.77 -18.91
N ARG A 106 -3.24 16.00 -17.98
CA ARG A 106 -2.99 14.56 -17.88
C ARG A 106 -3.71 13.83 -19.00
N ASN A 107 -2.93 13.22 -19.89
CA ASN A 107 -3.39 12.44 -21.04
C ASN A 107 -3.37 10.93 -20.78
N GLY A 108 -2.64 10.48 -19.75
CA GLY A 108 -2.48 9.05 -19.50
C GLY A 108 -1.83 8.72 -18.18
N TRP A 109 -1.57 7.42 -18.02
CA TRP A 109 -0.80 6.85 -16.92
C TRP A 109 0.22 5.90 -17.50
N GLN A 110 1.48 6.10 -17.15
CA GLN A 110 2.57 5.21 -17.54
C GLN A 110 3.02 4.41 -16.31
N LYS A 111 3.29 3.11 -16.50
CA LYS A 111 3.87 2.28 -15.45
C LYS A 111 5.31 2.73 -15.19
N LEU A 112 5.62 3.04 -13.94
CA LEU A 112 6.94 3.50 -13.52
C LEU A 112 7.76 2.36 -12.90
N ALA A 113 7.17 1.66 -11.93
CA ALA A 113 7.85 0.63 -11.17
C ALA A 113 6.89 -0.34 -10.49
N GLU A 114 7.45 -1.45 -10.01
CA GLU A 114 6.85 -2.32 -9.02
C GLU A 114 7.54 -2.06 -7.67
N VAL A 115 6.75 -1.85 -6.61
CA VAL A 115 7.22 -1.31 -5.32
C VAL A 115 6.52 -1.97 -4.14
N THR A 116 7.18 -1.96 -2.99
CA THR A 116 6.57 -2.17 -1.67
C THR A 116 6.37 -0.82 -0.98
N THR A 117 5.37 -0.72 -0.11
CA THR A 117 4.99 0.54 0.54
C THR A 117 4.51 0.39 1.96
N SER A 118 4.81 1.37 2.81
CA SER A 118 4.36 1.46 4.19
C SER A 118 3.77 2.84 4.49
N PHE A 119 3.11 3.00 5.64
CA PHE A 119 2.73 4.33 6.14
C PHE A 119 3.94 5.01 6.80
N SER A 120 4.15 6.32 6.57
CA SER A 120 5.35 7.02 7.07
C SER A 120 5.38 7.17 8.60
N ASP A 121 4.25 7.42 9.26
CA ASP A 121 4.15 7.54 10.73
C ASP A 121 2.73 7.24 11.23
N GLN A 122 2.63 6.41 12.28
CA GLN A 122 1.42 5.85 12.93
C GLN A 122 0.32 5.38 11.97
N GLN A 123 0.03 4.07 11.99
CA GLN A 123 -1.15 3.50 11.32
C GLN A 123 -2.36 4.41 11.57
N PRO A 124 -3.11 4.75 10.50
CA PRO A 124 -4.12 5.78 10.62
C PRO A 124 -5.15 5.50 11.73
N GLN A 125 -5.50 6.55 12.49
CA GLN A 125 -6.37 6.48 13.67
C GLN A 125 -7.87 6.41 13.33
N TYR A 126 -8.26 5.54 12.40
CA TYR A 126 -9.67 5.29 12.10
C TYR A 126 -10.07 3.86 12.39
N ASP A 127 -11.29 3.70 12.89
CA ASP A 127 -11.83 2.41 13.27
C ASP A 127 -11.86 1.48 12.05
N LEU A 128 -11.27 0.29 12.20
CA LEU A 128 -11.29 -0.74 11.17
C LEU A 128 -12.43 -1.73 11.43
N CYS A 129 -13.06 -2.20 10.36
CA CYS A 129 -14.00 -3.31 10.47
C CYS A 129 -13.25 -4.56 10.94
N PRO A 130 -13.66 -5.22 12.05
CA PRO A 130 -12.96 -6.39 12.58
C PRO A 130 -13.07 -7.62 11.67
N TYR A 131 -13.95 -7.59 10.66
CA TYR A 131 -14.17 -8.71 9.74
C TYR A 131 -13.39 -8.58 8.43
N CYS A 132 -13.34 -7.39 7.83
CA CYS A 132 -12.69 -7.18 6.53
C CYS A 132 -11.46 -6.28 6.56
N GLY A 133 -11.18 -5.61 7.68
CA GLY A 133 -10.01 -4.73 7.83
C GLY A 133 -10.09 -3.40 7.08
N ASP A 134 -11.21 -3.11 6.43
CA ASP A 134 -11.46 -1.81 5.80
C ASP A 134 -11.78 -0.73 6.86
N PRO A 135 -11.45 0.54 6.59
CA PRO A 135 -11.92 1.67 7.40
C PRO A 135 -13.45 1.74 7.49
N LEU A 136 -13.97 1.92 8.70
CA LEU A 136 -15.41 2.11 8.94
C LEU A 136 -15.86 3.45 8.36
N ARG A 137 -16.75 3.43 7.38
CA ARG A 137 -17.31 4.63 6.75
C ARG A 137 -18.40 5.30 7.60
N THR A 138 -18.07 5.76 8.79
CA THR A 138 -18.97 6.60 9.59
C THR A 138 -18.92 8.06 9.11
N LEU A 139 -19.94 8.86 9.43
CA LEU A 139 -19.90 10.31 9.18
C LEU A 139 -18.70 11.00 9.88
N GLU A 140 -18.26 10.46 11.01
CA GLU A 140 -17.08 10.94 11.72
C GLU A 140 -15.79 10.57 10.98
N HIS A 141 -15.70 9.36 10.43
CA HIS A 141 -14.60 8.92 9.58
C HIS A 141 -14.45 9.81 8.35
N GLU A 142 -15.55 10.07 7.63
CA GLU A 142 -15.52 10.94 6.45
C GLU A 142 -15.08 12.38 6.80
N ARG A 143 -15.47 12.88 7.98
CA ARG A 143 -15.02 14.20 8.46
C ARG A 143 -13.54 14.21 8.82
N LYS A 144 -13.04 13.18 9.51
CA LYS A 144 -11.62 13.06 9.88
C LYS A 144 -10.73 12.87 8.63
N ALA A 145 -11.11 11.96 7.72
CA ALA A 145 -10.40 11.74 6.47
C ALA A 145 -10.42 12.96 5.52
N ALA A 146 -11.44 13.82 5.60
CA ALA A 146 -11.48 15.05 4.81
C ALA A 146 -10.58 16.18 5.35
N VAL A 147 -10.28 16.18 6.66
CA VAL A 147 -9.46 17.21 7.33
C VAL A 147 -7.99 16.77 7.43
N GLY A 148 -7.71 15.46 7.35
CA GLY A 148 -6.38 14.90 7.56
C GLY A 148 -6.04 14.75 9.05
N GLN A 149 -4.80 14.37 9.36
CA GLN A 149 -4.30 14.41 10.74
C GLN A 149 -4.47 15.84 11.28
N CYS A 150 -5.21 15.99 12.38
CA CYS A 150 -5.00 17.15 13.23
C CYS A 150 -3.59 17.02 13.79
N SER A 151 -2.78 18.08 13.73
CA SER A 151 -1.59 18.14 14.56
C SER A 151 -2.05 18.04 16.01
N ASP A 152 -1.54 17.05 16.73
CA ASP A 152 -1.56 17.04 18.18
C ASP A 152 -0.61 18.17 18.64
N ASP A 153 -1.04 19.41 18.50
CA ASP A 153 -0.41 20.56 19.14
C ASP A 153 -1.08 20.80 20.51
N ASP A 154 -0.36 20.38 21.56
CA ASP A 154 -0.44 20.69 23.01
C ASP A 154 -1.82 20.89 23.70
#